data_AF-A0A3B0FXN1-F1
#
_entry.id   AF-A0A3B0FXN1-F1
#
_cell.length_a   1.000
_cell.length_b   1.000
_cell.length_c   1.000
_cell.angle_alpha   90.00
_cell.angle_beta   90.00
_cell.angle_gamma   90.00
#
_symmetry.space_group_name_H-M   'P 1'
#
loop_
_entity.id
_entity.type
_entity.pdbx_description
1 polymer ?
#
loop_
_entity_poly.entity_id
_entity_poly.type
_entity_poly.pdbx_seq_one_letter_code
_entity_poly.pdbx_strand_id
1 'polypeptide(L)' 'MLPAELDAEVAELLPMRETLCMNINVSPVIAVNLSMAINAGSIGSIANSAALQDILVLQE' A
#
# COMPACT_ATOMS: atom_id res chain seq x y z
N MET A 1 -38.89 33.07 -15.24
CA MET A 1 -38.92 31.64 -14.90
C MET A 1 -39.91 31.46 -13.77
N LEU A 2 -41.06 30.86 -14.09
CA LEU A 2 -42.14 30.61 -13.11
C LEU A 2 -41.70 29.47 -12.19
N PRO A 3 -42.14 29.43 -10.92
CA PRO A 3 -41.80 28.35 -9.98
C PRO A 3 -42.15 26.93 -10.49
N ALA A 4 -43.01 26.83 -11.51
CA ALA A 4 -43.34 25.56 -12.17
C ALA A 4 -42.19 24.95 -12.98
N GLU A 5 -41.18 25.74 -13.40
CA GLU A 5 -40.03 25.22 -14.16
C GLU A 5 -39.00 24.52 -13.26
N LEU A 6 -38.91 24.91 -11.97
CA LEU A 6 -37.99 24.32 -11.00
C LEU A 6 -38.49 22.96 -10.47
N ASP A 7 -39.81 22.74 -10.49
CA ASP A 7 -40.46 21.48 -10.09
C ASP A 7 -40.32 20.37 -11.17
N ALA A 8 -39.83 20.74 -12.36
CA ALA A 8 -39.57 19.83 -13.48
C ALA A 8 -38.10 19.38 -13.55
N GLU A 9 -37.20 19.93 -12.74
CA GLU A 9 -35.82 19.49 -12.65
C GLU A 9 -35.71 18.23 -11.78
N VAL A 10 -35.85 17.08 -12.45
CA VAL A 10 -35.56 15.80 -11.84
C VAL A 10 -34.05 15.62 -11.82
N ALA A 11 -33.45 15.63 -10.63
CA ALA A 11 -32.08 15.17 -10.45
C ALA A 11 -32.05 13.67 -10.78
N GLU A 12 -31.55 13.30 -11.96
CA GLU A 12 -31.27 11.91 -12.27
C GLU A 12 -30.16 11.43 -11.32
N LEU A 13 -30.51 10.52 -10.41
CA LEU A 13 -29.54 9.86 -9.57
C LEU A 13 -28.62 9.08 -10.50
N LEU A 14 -27.35 9.47 -10.56
CA LEU A 14 -26.32 8.63 -11.15
C LEU A 14 -26.46 7.24 -10.52
N PRO A 15 -26.39 6.15 -11.31
CA PRO A 15 -26.50 4.81 -10.79
C PRO A 15 -25.53 4.69 -9.61
N MET A 16 -26.03 4.17 -8.49
CA MET A 16 -25.23 3.98 -7.28
C MET A 16 -23.96 3.28 -7.72
N ARG A 17 -22.80 3.94 -7.57
CA ARG A 17 -21.51 3.35 -7.94
C ARG A 17 -21.54 1.95 -7.37
N GLU A 18 -21.52 0.94 -8.24
CA GLU A 18 -21.36 -0.43 -7.80
C GLU A 18 -20.09 -0.41 -6.97
N THR A 19 -20.23 -0.43 -5.66
CA THR A 19 -19.10 -0.69 -4.78
C THR A 19 -18.62 -2.02 -5.30
N LEU A 20 -17.42 -2.03 -5.91
CA LEU A 20 -16.81 -3.22 -6.51
C LEU A 20 -17.10 -4.35 -5.54
N CYS A 21 -18.03 -5.26 -5.89
CA CYS A 21 -18.66 -6.15 -4.90
C CYS A 21 -17.58 -7.03 -4.22
N MET A 22 -16.42 -7.13 -4.86
CA MET A 22 -15.18 -7.69 -4.34
C MET A 22 -14.01 -6.71 -4.54
N ASN A 23 -14.02 -5.56 -3.85
CA ASN A 23 -12.87 -4.64 -3.78
C ASN A 23 -11.77 -5.21 -2.86
N ILE A 24 -11.14 -6.31 -3.27
CA ILE A 24 -10.13 -7.00 -2.48
C ILE A 24 -8.76 -6.54 -2.96
N ASN A 25 -8.13 -5.66 -2.17
CA ASN A 25 -6.75 -5.23 -2.38
C ASN A 25 -5.81 -6.06 -1.49
N VAL A 26 -5.06 -7.00 -2.09
CA VAL A 26 -4.08 -7.83 -1.36
C VAL A 26 -2.68 -7.45 -1.83
N SER A 27 -1.87 -6.92 -0.91
CA SER A 27 -0.46 -6.62 -1.15
C SER A 27 0.40 -7.48 -0.23
N PRO A 28 0.83 -8.68 -0.68
CA PRO A 28 1.73 -9.50 0.12
C PRO A 28 3.14 -8.91 0.06
N VAL A 29 3.67 -8.48 1.20
CA VAL A 29 5.03 -7.96 1.29
C VAL A 29 5.89 -8.97 2.03
N ILE A 30 6.85 -9.57 1.32
CA ILE A 30 7.81 -10.52 1.88
C ILE A 30 9.18 -9.87 1.83
N ALA A 31 9.68 -9.47 2.98
CA ALA A 31 10.97 -8.83 3.14
C ALA A 31 11.98 -9.85 3.69
N VAL A 32 13.09 -10.05 2.97
CA VAL A 32 14.20 -10.89 3.41
C VAL A 32 15.44 -10.04 3.49
N ASN A 33 16.07 -9.97 4.67
CA ASN A 33 17.36 -9.34 4.86
C ASN A 33 18.32 -10.32 5.54
N LEU A 34 19.48 -10.53 4.91
CA LEU A 34 20.49 -11.47 5.36
C LEU A 34 21.82 -10.73 5.52
N SER A 35 22.48 -10.95 6.65
CA SER A 35 23.76 -10.31 6.99
C SER A 35 24.70 -11.37 7.54
N MET A 36 25.88 -11.49 6.95
CA MET A 36 26.89 -12.48 7.32
C MET A 36 28.25 -11.81 7.43
N ALA A 37 28.88 -11.95 8.59
CA ALA A 37 30.26 -11.52 8.84
C ALA A 37 31.10 -12.77 9.11
N ILE A 38 32.20 -12.95 8.37
CA ILE A 38 33.11 -14.11 8.51
C ILE A 38 34.52 -13.61 8.81
N ASN A 39 35.15 -14.17 9.84
CA ASN A 39 36.58 -14.05 10.10
C ASN A 39 37.25 -15.40 9.83
N ALA A 40 37.71 -15.64 8.60
CA ALA A 40 38.48 -16.84 8.26
C ALA A 40 39.99 -16.56 8.45
N GLY A 41 40.67 -17.33 9.31
CA GLY A 41 42.13 -17.27 9.46
C GLY A 41 42.68 -15.91 9.95
N SER A 42 41.99 -15.23 10.87
CA SER A 42 42.34 -13.86 11.27
C SER A 42 42.69 -13.75 12.76
N ILE A 43 43.84 -13.15 13.08
CA ILE A 43 44.27 -12.82 14.45
C ILE A 43 44.05 -11.31 14.67
N GLY A 44 43.26 -10.95 15.67
CA GLY A 44 42.98 -9.55 15.99
C GLY A 44 41.94 -8.86 15.08
N SER A 45 41.15 -9.61 14.30
CA SER A 45 40.12 -9.02 13.44
C SER A 45 38.76 -8.89 14.13
N ILE A 46 37.99 -7.90 13.68
CA ILE A 46 36.58 -7.70 14.03
C ILE A 46 35.80 -7.78 12.72
N ALA A 47 34.85 -8.72 12.63
CA ALA A 47 33.89 -8.74 11.53
C ALA A 47 32.57 -8.22 12.07
N ASN A 48 32.08 -7.15 11.45
CA ASN A 48 30.79 -6.57 11.76
C ASN A 48 29.91 -6.68 10.52
N SER A 49 28.65 -7.03 10.71
CA SER A 49 27.67 -7.05 9.63
C SER A 49 26.32 -6.61 10.18
N ALA A 50 25.65 -5.74 9.43
CA ALA A 50 24.34 -5.23 9.77
C ALA A 50 23.41 -5.37 8.56
N ALA A 51 22.26 -6.00 8.80
CA ALA A 51 21.16 -6.10 7.86
C ALA A 51 20.06 -5.13 8.33
N LEU A 52 20.17 -3.85 7.97
CA LEU A 52 19.10 -2.88 8.21
C LEU A 52 18.07 -2.98 7.09
N GLN A 53 16.79 -3.10 7.45
CA GLN A 53 15.69 -3.09 6.50
C GLN A 53 14.59 -2.19 7.03
N ASP A 54 14.09 -1.31 6.16
CA ASP A 54 12.90 -0.51 6.40
C ASP A 54 11.87 -0.83 5.32
N ILE A 55 10.61 -1.01 5.71
CA ILE A 55 9.51 -1.40 4.83
C ILE A 55 8.34 -0.46 5.09
N LEU A 56 7.98 0.32 4.07
CA LEU A 56 6.81 1.18 4.07
C LEU A 56 5.79 0.68 3.05
N VAL A 57 4.56 0.45 3.50
CA VAL A 57 3.45 0.07 2.64
C VAL A 57 2.39 1.17 2.71
N LEU A 58 2.07 1.77 1.57
CA LEU A 58 0.96 2.70 1.39
C LEU A 58 -0.13 2.02 0.56
N GLN A 59 -1.37 2.07 1.01
CA GLN A 59 -2.53 1.54 0.29
C GLN A 59 -3.60 2.63 0.19
N GLU A 60 -4.26 2.68 -0.97
CA GLU A 60 -5.35 3.61 -1.33
C GLU A 60 -6.73 3.09 -0.89
#